data_AF-A0A933EGA4-F1
#
_entry.id   AF-A0A933EGA4-F1
#
_cell.length_a   1.000
_cell.length_b   1.000
_cell.length_c   1.000
_cell.angle_alpha   90.00
_cell.angle_beta   90.00
_cell.angle_gamma   90.00
#
_symmetry.space_group_name_H-M   'P 1'
#
loop_
_entity.id
_entity.type
_entity.pdbx_description
1 polymer ?
#
loop_
_entity_poly.entity_id
_entity_poly.type
_entity_poly.pdbx_seq_one_letter_code
_entity_poly.pdbx_strand_id
1 'polypeptide(L)' 'MNRDEARQLRRNPTDAERGLWRHIRLRQLGDHKFRRQQPLVPYIVDFACLEKRLVIETIDFL' A
#
# COMPACT_ATOMS: atom_id res chain seq x y z
N MET A 1 4.99 -12.25 10.72
CA MET A 1 5.21 -10.94 10.05
C MET A 1 4.84 -9.83 11.00
N ASN A 2 5.77 -8.92 11.24
CA ASN A 2 5.73 -8.02 12.37
C ASN A 2 4.93 -6.75 12.01
N ARG A 3 3.99 -6.33 12.87
CA ARG A 3 3.29 -5.04 12.70
C ARG A 3 4.27 -3.87 12.67
N ASP A 4 5.45 -4.03 13.26
CA ASP A 4 6.51 -3.03 13.27
C ASP A 4 7.20 -2.89 11.91
N GLU A 5 7.37 -3.97 11.13
CA GLU A 5 7.87 -3.91 9.74
C GLU A 5 6.92 -3.06 8.89
N ALA A 6 5.61 -3.31 8.96
CA ALA A 6 4.60 -2.52 8.25
C ALA A 6 4.57 -1.05 8.71
N ARG A 7 4.94 -0.74 9.96
CA ARG A 7 5.09 0.65 10.43
C ARG A 7 6.33 1.30 9.85
N GLN A 8 7.45 0.58 9.75
CA GLN A 8 8.69 1.08 9.17
C GLN A 8 8.52 1.38 7.68
N LEU A 9 7.93 0.45 6.91
CA LEU A 9 7.62 0.66 5.49
C LEU A 9 6.71 1.88 5.28
N ARG A 10 5.72 2.09 6.16
CA ARG A 10 4.87 3.29 6.10
C ARG A 10 5.61 4.60 6.38
N ARG A 11 6.75 4.57 7.06
CA ARG A 11 7.57 5.77 7.31
C ARG A 11 8.52 6.05 6.14
N ASN A 12 8.94 5.01 5.42
CA ASN A 12 9.95 5.09 4.38
C ASN A 12 9.43 4.48 3.06
N PRO A 13 8.38 5.05 2.44
CA PRO A 13 7.90 4.56 1.15
C PRO A 13 8.87 4.92 0.04
N THR A 14 8.92 4.08 -0.98
CA THR A 14 9.63 4.38 -2.23
C THR A 14 8.99 5.53 -2.99
N ASP A 15 9.63 6.00 -4.06
CA ASP A 15 9.10 7.11 -4.86
C ASP A 15 7.86 6.68 -5.64
N ALA A 16 7.82 5.45 -6.17
CA ALA A 16 6.64 4.89 -6.82
C ALA A 16 5.47 4.77 -5.82
N GLU A 17 5.71 4.20 -4.63
CA GLU A 17 4.71 4.12 -3.57
C GLU A 17 4.18 5.51 -3.18
N ARG A 18 5.09 6.48 -2.99
CA ARG A 18 4.73 7.85 -2.60
C ARG A 18 3.90 8.53 -3.68
N GLY A 19 4.23 8.32 -4.96
CA GLY A 19 3.49 8.82 -6.11
C GLY A 19 2.08 8.23 -6.17
N LEU A 20 1.95 6.90 -6.12
CA LEU A 20 0.66 6.23 -6.16
C LEU A 20 -0.23 6.58 -4.97
N TRP A 21 0.34 6.62 -3.76
CA TRP A 21 -0.43 6.91 -2.54
C TRP A 21 -1.12 8.27 -2.58
N ARG A 22 -0.51 9.28 -3.21
CA ARG A 22 -1.12 10.61 -3.39
C ARG A 22 -2.45 10.55 -4.15
N HIS A 23 -2.61 9.58 -5.06
CA HIS A 23 -3.78 9.45 -5.92
C HIS A 23 -4.88 8.57 -5.33
N ILE A 24 -4.53 7.52 -4.57
CA ILE A 24 -5.50 6.51 -4.10
C ILE A 24 -5.90 6.63 -2.64
N ARG A 25 -5.20 7.45 -1.85
CA ARG A 25 -5.53 7.69 -0.43
C ARG A 25 -6.91 8.34 -0.27
N LEU A 26 -7.45 8.31 0.94
CA LEU A 26 -8.67 9.05 1.33
C LEU A 26 -9.86 8.81 0.40
N ARG A 27 -9.97 7.58 -0.16
CA ARG A 27 -11.06 7.22 -1.08
C ARG A 27 -11.12 8.07 -2.36
N GLN A 28 -10.01 8.70 -2.75
CA GLN A 28 -9.93 9.54 -3.95
C GLN A 28 -10.15 8.77 -5.26
N LEU A 29 -9.92 7.45 -5.28
CA LEU A 29 -10.14 6.61 -6.45
C LEU A 29 -11.46 5.85 -6.33
N GLY A 30 -12.51 6.36 -6.97
CA GLY A 30 -13.80 5.66 -7.08
C GLY A 30 -14.51 5.40 -5.73
N ASP A 31 -14.29 6.26 -4.74
CA ASP A 31 -14.73 6.08 -3.34
C ASP A 31 -14.17 4.81 -2.65
N HIS A 32 -13.12 4.22 -3.20
CA HIS A 32 -12.59 2.96 -2.70
C HIS A 32 -11.53 3.11 -1.61
N LYS A 33 -11.62 2.30 -0.54
CA LYS A 33 -10.68 2.39 0.59
C LYS A 33 -9.41 1.60 0.32
N PHE A 34 -8.36 2.32 -0.10
CA PHE A 34 -7.00 1.78 -0.17
C PHE A 34 -6.27 1.91 1.16
N ARG A 35 -5.52 0.85 1.50
CA ARG A 35 -4.56 0.79 2.62
C ARG A 35 -3.18 0.59 2.04
N ARG A 36 -2.17 1.17 2.69
CA ARG A 36 -0.76 0.98 2.31
C ARG A 36 -0.02 0.08 3.30
N GLN A 37 0.93 -0.69 2.79
CA GLN A 37 1.77 -1.62 3.55
C GLN A 37 0.90 -2.52 4.43
N GLN A 38 -0.03 -3.23 3.79
CA GLN A 38 -1.07 -4.02 4.46
C GLN A 38 -0.54 -5.43 4.70
N PRO A 39 -0.49 -5.90 5.97
CA PRO A 39 -0.15 -7.29 6.24
C PRO A 39 -1.21 -8.23 5.65
N LEU A 40 -0.78 -9.15 4.79
CA LEU A 40 -1.52 -10.26 4.19
C LEU A 40 -0.62 -11.50 4.24
N VAL A 41 -0.71 -12.28 5.33
CA VAL A 41 0.19 -13.41 5.61
C VAL A 41 0.39 -14.29 4.36
N PRO A 42 1.63 -14.59 3.94
CA PRO A 42 2.92 -14.29 4.60
C PRO A 42 3.61 -12.99 4.16
N TYR A 43 2.94 -12.08 3.45
CA TYR A 43 3.54 -10.89 2.80
C TYR A 43 2.96 -9.55 3.31
N ILE A 44 3.76 -8.48 3.29
CA ILE A 44 3.25 -7.10 3.38
C ILE A 44 3.11 -6.62 1.95
N VAL A 45 1.89 -6.27 1.54
CA VAL A 45 1.64 -5.74 0.18
C VAL A 45 1.66 -4.21 0.20
N ASP A 46 2.17 -3.59 -0.87
CA ASP A 46 2.32 -2.14 -0.95
C ASP A 46 0.98 -1.42 -0.80
N PHE A 47 -0.04 -1.86 -1.55
CA PHE A 47 -1.40 -1.34 -1.43
C PHE A 47 -2.46 -2.44 -1.52
N ALA A 48 -3.52 -2.29 -0.74
CA ALA A 48 -4.67 -3.20 -0.78
C ALA A 48 -6.00 -2.45 -0.71
N CYS A 49 -6.93 -2.85 -1.56
CA CYS A 49 -8.35 -2.51 -1.50
C CYS A 49 -9.15 -3.77 -1.15
N LEU A 50 -9.40 -3.97 0.15
CA LEU A 50 -10.00 -5.21 0.67
C LEU A 50 -11.44 -5.42 0.17
N GLU A 51 -12.21 -4.35 -0.01
CA GLU A 51 -13.58 -4.40 -0.52
C GLU A 51 -13.65 -4.86 -1.99
N LYS A 52 -12.56 -4.71 -2.75
CA LYS A 52 -12.43 -5.19 -4.13
C LYS A 52 -11.55 -6.43 -4.26
N ARG A 53 -10.98 -6.94 -3.17
CA ARG A 53 -9.99 -8.03 -3.17
C ARG A 53 -8.83 -7.75 -4.14
N LEU A 54 -8.41 -6.49 -4.20
CA LEU A 54 -7.36 -6.01 -5.10
C LEU A 54 -6.10 -5.69 -4.30
N VAL A 55 -4.96 -6.20 -4.79
CA VAL A 55 -3.62 -5.81 -4.37
C VAL A 55 -2.95 -5.08 -5.52
N ILE A 56 -2.17 -4.04 -5.20
CA ILE A 56 -1.29 -3.35 -6.15
C ILE A 56 0.10 -3.36 -5.53
N GLU A 57 1.06 -3.94 -6.26
CA GLU A 57 2.49 -3.83 -5.95
C GLU A 57 3.11 -2.79 -6.87
N THR A 58 3.96 -1.93 -6.33
CA THR A 58 4.72 -0.96 -7.10
C THR A 58 6.11 -1.51 -7.40
N ILE A 59 6.59 -1.27 -8.62
CA ILE A 59 7.96 -1.61 -9.00
C ILE A 59 8.76 -0.31 -8.99
N ASP A 60 9.81 -0.29 -8.18
CA ASP A 60 10.87 0.71 -8.31
C ASP A 60 11.96 0.13 -9.19
N PHE A 61 12.18 0.74 -10.34
CA PHE A 61 13.39 0.52 -11.12
C PHE A 61 14.45 1.46 -10.54
N LEU A 62 15.61 0.91 -10.14
CA LEU A 62 16.81 1.71 -9.85
C LEU A 62 17.12 2.68 -10.99
#